data_AF-A0A0F9EZC4-F1
#
_entry.id   AF-A0A0F9EZC4-F1
#
_cell.length_a   1.000
_cell.length_b   1.000
_cell.length_c   1.000
_cell.angle_alpha   90.00
_cell.angle_beta   90.00
_cell.angle_gamma   90.00
#
_symmetry.space_group_name_H-M   'P 1'
#
loop_
_entity.id
_entity.type
_entity.pdbx_description
1 polymer ?
#
loop_
_entity_poly.entity_id
_entity_poly.type
_entity_poly.pdbx_seq_one_letter_code
_entity_poly.pdbx_strand_id
1 'polypeptide(L)'
;MCKWGTDREVVIARHISVDSCIADEVVSLNQLGVYTEGCCCGHHKVAAQALIRASSVDRARELGYNPVYYDNDNGLFEIKLKGGVFQ
;
A
#
# COMPACT_ATOMS: atom_id res chain seq x y z
N MET A 1 11.06 -6.91 1.95
CA MET A 1 12.24 -6.03 2.08
C MET A 1 12.76 -5.64 0.71
N CYS A 2 12.99 -4.35 0.47
CA CYS A 2 13.71 -3.87 -0.71
C CYS A 2 15.18 -4.32 -0.64
N LYS A 3 15.72 -4.87 -1.74
CA LYS A 3 17.12 -5.36 -1.82
C LYS A 3 18.18 -4.25 -1.84
N TRP A 4 17.76 -2.99 -1.85
CA TRP A 4 18.62 -1.82 -2.01
C TRP A 4 18.78 -0.97 -0.75
N GLY A 5 18.21 -1.40 0.39
CA GLY A 5 18.46 -0.77 1.70
C GLY A 5 17.91 0.65 1.86
N THR A 6 16.78 0.96 1.23
CA THR A 6 16.10 2.27 1.33
C THR A 6 14.76 2.17 2.06
N ASP A 7 14.69 1.34 3.10
CA ASP A 7 13.53 1.20 3.96
C ASP A 7 13.43 2.33 4.99
N ARG A 8 12.19 2.65 5.38
CA ARG A 8 11.87 3.57 6.48
C ARG A 8 10.89 2.88 7.41
N GLU A 9 11.19 2.86 8.71
CA GLU A 9 10.27 2.36 9.72
C GLU A 9 9.17 3.38 10.02
N VAL A 10 7.93 2.91 10.12
CA VAL A 10 6.76 3.70 10.52
C VAL A 10 5.96 2.92 11.57
N VAL A 11 5.40 3.64 12.57
CA VAL A 11 4.68 3.03 13.70
C VAL A 11 3.18 3.31 13.56
N ILE A 12 2.37 2.27 13.28
CA ILE A 12 0.89 2.38 13.28
C ILE A 12 0.28 1.06 13.75
N ALA A 13 -0.04 0.92 15.05
CA ALA A 13 -0.56 -0.29 15.72
C ALA A 13 0.28 -1.60 15.56
N ARG A 14 1.15 -1.66 14.56
CA ARG A 14 2.13 -2.66 14.18
C ARG A 14 3.26 -1.95 13.43
N HIS A 15 4.47 -2.49 13.48
CA HIS A 15 5.58 -2.03 12.64
C HIS A 15 5.48 -2.70 11.28
N ILE A 16 5.44 -1.91 10.20
CA ILE A 16 5.50 -2.42 8.82
C ILE A 16 6.66 -1.73 8.10
N SER A 17 7.45 -2.52 7.37
CA SER A 17 8.47 -1.98 6.47
C SER A 17 7.82 -1.67 5.12
N VAL A 18 7.93 -0.41 4.71
CA VAL A 18 7.35 0.10 3.44
C VAL A 18 8.45 0.69 2.57
N ASP A 19 8.24 0.69 1.25
CA ASP A 19 9.18 1.35 0.34
C ASP A 19 9.10 2.87 0.54
N SER A 20 10.25 3.53 0.74
CA SER A 20 10.32 4.97 1.06
C SER A 20 9.66 5.88 0.01
N CYS A 21 9.72 5.51 -1.27
CA CYS A 21 9.06 6.16 -2.41
C CYS A 21 7.54 6.34 -2.24
N ILE A 22 6.88 5.48 -1.45
CA ILE A 22 5.43 5.48 -1.25
C ILE A 22 5.04 5.55 0.23
N ALA A 23 6.01 5.76 1.12
CA ALA A 23 5.80 5.69 2.56
C ALA A 23 4.73 6.69 3.04
N ASP A 24 4.74 7.92 2.53
CA ASP A 24 3.79 8.95 2.97
C ASP A 24 2.34 8.59 2.60
N GLU A 25 2.12 8.03 1.40
CA GLU A 25 0.79 7.60 0.97
C GLU A 25 0.32 6.36 1.75
N VAL A 26 1.21 5.40 1.99
CA VAL A 26 0.89 4.21 2.80
C VAL A 26 0.59 4.59 4.26
N VAL A 27 1.33 5.54 4.84
CA VAL A 27 1.04 6.08 6.18
C VAL A 27 -0.32 6.76 6.21
N SER A 28 -0.60 7.62 5.24
CA SER A 28 -1.89 8.31 5.12
C SER A 28 -3.05 7.33 5.01
N LEU A 29 -2.93 6.30 4.17
CA LEU A 29 -3.92 5.23 4.04
C LEU A 29 -4.21 4.55 5.36
N ASN A 30 -3.16 4.13 6.09
CA ASN A 30 -3.32 3.49 7.39
C ASN A 30 -3.95 4.42 8.43
N GLN A 31 -3.57 5.70 8.46
CA GLN A 31 -4.18 6.72 9.33
C GLN A 31 -5.67 6.95 9.01
N LEU A 32 -6.07 6.74 7.75
CA LEU A 32 -7.46 6.87 7.29
C LEU A 32 -8.26 5.57 7.41
N GLY A 33 -7.70 4.51 8.00
CA GLY A 33 -8.37 3.23 8.27
C GLY A 33 -8.24 2.18 7.16
N VAL A 34 -7.34 2.40 6.19
CA VAL A 34 -7.00 1.40 5.16
C VAL A 34 -5.77 0.62 5.59
N TYR A 35 -5.96 -0.60 6.09
CA TYR A 35 -4.89 -1.45 6.60
C TYR A 35 -4.15 -2.15 5.46
N THR A 36 -2.89 -1.74 5.26
CA THR A 36 -2.00 -2.32 4.25
C THR A 36 -1.22 -3.51 4.80
N GLU A 37 -1.10 -4.59 4.02
CA GLU A 37 -0.30 -5.79 4.36
C GLU A 37 1.00 -5.90 3.56
N GLY A 38 1.09 -5.23 2.42
CA GLY A 38 2.28 -5.18 1.60
C GLY A 38 2.18 -4.06 0.58
N CYS A 39 3.32 -3.56 0.10
CA CYS A 39 3.34 -2.52 -0.92
C CYS A 39 4.60 -2.64 -1.79
N CYS A 40 4.52 -2.11 -3.00
CA CYS A 40 5.64 -2.02 -3.93
C CYS A 40 5.50 -0.73 -4.71
N CYS A 41 6.53 0.12 -4.71
CA CYS A 41 6.45 1.37 -5.49
C CYS A 41 6.73 1.19 -6.98
N GLY A 42 7.07 -0.02 -7.42
CA GLY A 42 7.36 -0.31 -8.82
C GLY A 42 8.61 0.38 -9.38
N HIS A 43 9.34 1.14 -8.54
CA HIS A 43 10.57 1.86 -8.87
C HIS A 43 10.48 2.65 -10.19
N HIS A 44 9.36 3.33 -10.43
CA HIS A 44 9.08 4.09 -11.66
C HIS A 44 9.03 3.25 -12.96
N LYS A 45 9.04 1.92 -12.85
CA LYS A 45 8.92 1.00 -14.00
C LYS A 45 7.51 0.46 -14.18
N VAL A 46 6.77 0.38 -13.08
CA VAL A 46 5.36 -0.02 -13.03
C VAL A 46 4.63 0.84 -12.00
N ALA A 47 3.30 0.90 -12.11
CA ALA A 47 2.48 1.63 -11.16
C ALA A 47 2.68 1.08 -9.74
N ALA A 48 2.83 1.99 -8.78
CA ALA A 48 2.88 1.62 -7.38
C ALA A 48 1.58 0.96 -6.92
N GLN A 49 1.69 -0.01 -6.02
CA GLN A 49 0.56 -0.80 -5.55
C GLN A 49 0.70 -1.17 -4.08
N ALA A 50 -0.44 -1.36 -3.42
CA ALA A 50 -0.52 -1.88 -2.07
C ALA A 50 -1.57 -3.00 -1.98
N LEU A 51 -1.31 -3.98 -1.12
CA LEU A 51 -2.25 -5.01 -0.72
C LEU A 51 -2.95 -4.55 0.55
N ILE A 52 -4.28 -4.64 0.57
CA ILE A 52 -5.14 -4.27 1.69
C ILE A 52 -5.99 -5.45 2.14
N ARG A 53 -6.40 -5.44 3.41
CA ARG A 53 -7.36 -6.41 3.92
C ARG A 53 -8.75 -6.22 3.29
N ALA A 54 -9.52 -7.30 3.21
CA ALA A 54 -10.94 -7.25 2.86
C ALA A 54 -11.72 -6.21 3.68
N SER A 55 -11.41 -6.08 4.98
CA SER A 55 -12.04 -5.10 5.89
C SER A 55 -11.82 -3.63 5.50
N SER A 56 -10.86 -3.35 4.63
CA SER A 56 -10.51 -2.00 4.19
C SER A 56 -11.04 -1.66 2.80
N VAL A 57 -11.72 -2.58 2.11
CA VAL A 57 -12.20 -2.40 0.73
C VAL A 57 -13.16 -1.23 0.62
N ASP A 58 -14.17 -1.15 1.49
CA ASP A 58 -15.17 -0.08 1.42
C ASP A 58 -14.54 1.28 1.72
N ARG A 59 -13.68 1.35 2.74
CA ARG A 59 -12.93 2.57 3.07
C ARG A 59 -12.01 3.00 1.93
N ALA A 60 -11.34 2.07 1.27
CA ALA A 60 -10.50 2.37 0.11
C ALA A 60 -11.33 2.92 -1.06
N ARG A 61 -12.54 2.39 -1.30
CA ARG A 61 -13.47 2.92 -2.32
C ARG A 61 -13.94 4.33 -1.99
N GLU A 62 -14.28 4.61 -0.73
CA GLU A 62 -14.65 5.96 -0.28
C GLU A 62 -13.53 6.98 -0.52
N LEU A 63 -12.28 6.56 -0.36
CA LEU A 63 -11.09 7.36 -0.66
C LEU A 63 -10.74 7.42 -2.16
N GLY A 64 -11.58 6.83 -3.02
CA GLY A 64 -11.43 6.85 -4.47
C GLY A 64 -10.36 5.91 -5.03
N TYR A 65 -10.06 4.82 -4.33
CA TYR A 65 -9.25 3.72 -4.88
C TYR A 65 -10.15 2.66 -5.51
N ASN A 66 -9.56 1.80 -6.35
CA ASN A 66 -10.24 0.67 -6.98
C ASN A 66 -9.61 -0.66 -6.52
N PRO A 67 -10.09 -1.26 -5.41
CA PRO A 67 -9.59 -2.55 -4.93
C PRO A 67 -9.98 -3.69 -5.87
N VAL A 68 -8.99 -4.49 -6.26
CA VAL A 68 -9.17 -5.71 -7.07
C VAL A 68 -8.72 -6.91 -6.25
N TYR A 69 -9.50 -7.98 -6.25
CA TYR A 69 -9.15 -9.19 -5.49
C TYR A 69 -7.82 -9.78 -6.00
N TYR A 70 -6.88 -10.09 -5.08
CA TYR A 70 -5.49 -10.45 -5.40
C TYR A 70 -5.18 -11.94 -5.13
N ASP A 71 -6.20 -12.79 -5.04
CA ASP A 71 -6.19 -14.21 -4.62
C ASP A 71 -4.81 -14.90 -4.55
N ASN A 72 -4.29 -15.02 -3.32
CA ASN A 72 -3.12 -15.80 -2.96
C ASN A 72 -3.29 -16.28 -1.50
N ASP A 73 -4.38 -17.01 -1.22
CA ASP A 73 -4.72 -17.66 0.05
C ASP A 73 -4.97 -16.77 1.29
N ASN A 74 -4.90 -15.43 1.17
CA ASN A 74 -4.99 -14.51 2.31
C ASN A 74 -6.15 -13.50 2.26
N GLY A 75 -7.05 -13.59 1.28
CA GLY A 75 -8.22 -12.69 1.19
C GLY A 75 -7.87 -11.21 1.02
N LEU A 76 -6.75 -10.92 0.35
CA LEU A 76 -6.24 -9.57 0.13
C LEU A 76 -6.75 -8.97 -1.19
N PHE A 77 -6.78 -7.65 -1.21
CA PHE A 77 -7.12 -6.86 -2.39
C PHE A 77 -5.95 -5.97 -2.76
N GLU A 78 -5.64 -5.86 -4.05
CA GLU A 78 -4.68 -4.92 -4.58
C GLU A 78 -5.35 -3.58 -4.89
N ILE A 79 -4.69 -2.48 -4.51
CA ILE A 79 -4.99 -1.13 -4.98
C ILE A 79 -3.78 -0.54 -5.69
N LYS A 80 -4.02 0.23 -6.76
CA LYS A 80 -2.99 1.10 -7.33
C LYS A 80 -2.89 2.38 -6.51
N LEU A 81 -1.68 2.74 -6.12
CA LEU A 81 -1.38 3.96 -5.39
C LEU A 81 -1.35 5.16 -6.34
N LYS A 82 -1.80 6.32 -5.86
CA LYS A 82 -1.97 7.55 -6.64
C LYS A 82 -0.66 8.35 -6.73
N GLY A 83 0.17 8.31 -5.70
CA GLY A 83 1.43 9.06 -5.61
C GLY A 83 2.60 8.43 -6.35
N GLY A 84 2.49 7.17 -6.77
CA GLY A 84 3.53 6.46 -7.54
C GLY A 84 3.41 6.60 -9.06
N VAL A 85 2.63 7.57 -9.54
CA VAL A 85 2.34 7.78 -10.97
C VAL A 85 2.97 9.11 -11.40
N PHE A 86 4.13 9.01 -12.06
CA PHE A 86 4.87 10.05 -12.81
C PHE A 86 5.06 11.42 -12.14
N GLN A 87 6.28 11.68 -11.66
CA GLN A 87 6.93 13.00 -11.80
C GLN A 87 7.98 12.91 -12.91
#